data_AF-A0A7J0FGS9-F1
#
_entry.id   AF-A0A7J0FGS9-F1
#
_cell.length_a   1.000
_cell.length_b   1.000
_cell.length_c   1.000
_cell.angle_alpha   90.00
_cell.angle_beta   90.00
_cell.angle_gamma   90.00
#
_symmetry.space_group_name_H-M   'P 1'
#
loop_
_entity.id
_entity.type
_entity.pdbx_description
1 polymer ?
#
loop_
_entity_poly.entity_id
_entity_poly.type
_entity_poly.pdbx_seq_one_letter_code
_entity_poly.pdbx_strand_id
1 'polypeptide(L)'
;MVILGKNKILPLLTPSNTSSRHRLLKCVARLVPRYERCTCDECEIFSGIFGNTFWHNNISSTMHYWLNKLNLPWLPMAAFPHLRKICNTGFIVNPNGESSYLIHPERMALPTLYISGGRTLLVTPQTSFLANNYMKLHQPVFRHERVVVEGFGHSDLLIGEESYIRVFPHILSHIRLAEEGKKCVMGSERSKNNKEALAWGNDPFVEANGGFWSWISPLVTMWLFSLFFVMVYVLL
;
A
#
# COMPACT_ATOMS: atom_id res chain seq x y z
N MET A 1 10.17 -14.10 -8.56
CA MET A 1 11.36 -13.23 -8.43
C MET A 1 12.61 -13.96 -8.89
N VAL A 2 12.80 -14.04 -10.21
CA VAL A 2 13.95 -14.75 -10.79
C VAL A 2 15.26 -13.98 -10.57
N ILE A 3 15.17 -12.64 -10.50
CA ILE A 3 16.31 -11.72 -10.44
C ILE A 3 17.16 -11.93 -9.18
N LEU A 4 16.56 -12.04 -7.98
CA LEU A 4 17.31 -12.10 -6.72
C LEU A 4 17.95 -13.47 -6.42
N GLY A 5 17.52 -14.53 -7.10
CA GLY A 5 18.06 -15.89 -6.86
C GLY A 5 17.78 -16.40 -5.43
N LYS A 6 18.77 -17.03 -4.81
CA LYS A 6 18.64 -17.63 -3.46
C LYS A 6 18.66 -16.59 -2.33
N ASN A 7 19.41 -15.49 -2.49
CA ASN A 7 19.43 -14.41 -1.50
C ASN A 7 18.25 -13.47 -1.76
N LYS A 8 17.24 -13.54 -0.90
CA LYS A 8 16.02 -12.71 -1.01
C LYS A 8 16.10 -11.44 -0.17
N ILE A 9 17.27 -11.07 0.32
CA ILE A 9 17.47 -9.86 1.10
C ILE A 9 18.25 -8.86 0.25
N LEU A 10 17.61 -7.73 -0.08
CA LEU A 10 18.24 -6.66 -0.83
C LEU A 10 18.88 -5.65 0.14
N PRO A 11 20.22 -5.54 0.20
CA PRO A 11 20.86 -4.50 1.00
C PRO A 11 20.62 -3.13 0.34
N LEU A 12 20.10 -2.15 1.08
CA LEU A 12 19.84 -0.80 0.55
C LEU A 12 21.05 0.09 0.68
N LEU A 13 21.58 0.19 1.91
CA LEU A 13 22.86 0.82 2.18
C LEU A 13 23.96 0.14 1.36
N THR A 14 25.04 0.87 1.12
CA THR A 14 26.17 0.37 0.34
C THR A 14 27.13 -0.43 1.24
N PRO A 15 27.19 -1.77 1.10
CA PRO A 15 28.44 -2.47 1.36
C PRO A 15 29.08 -2.91 0.04
N SER A 16 30.41 -2.98 0.03
CA SER A 16 31.29 -3.22 -1.11
C SER A 16 31.08 -4.53 -1.88
N ASN A 17 30.14 -5.39 -1.49
CA ASN A 17 30.00 -6.76 -2.01
C ASN A 17 28.59 -7.14 -2.51
N THR A 18 27.84 -6.20 -3.09
CA THR A 18 26.53 -6.51 -3.69
C THR A 18 26.69 -7.31 -4.99
N SER A 19 26.04 -8.48 -5.07
CA SER A 19 26.02 -9.30 -6.29
C SER A 19 25.44 -8.55 -7.48
N SER A 20 25.85 -8.92 -8.70
CA SER A 20 25.40 -8.31 -9.96
C SER A 20 23.88 -8.30 -10.13
N ARG A 21 23.19 -9.32 -9.59
CA ARG A 21 21.72 -9.41 -9.54
C ARG A 21 21.08 -8.30 -8.69
N HIS A 22 21.66 -8.00 -7.52
CA HIS A 22 21.18 -6.90 -6.68
C HIS A 22 21.44 -5.55 -7.35
N ARG A 23 22.59 -5.38 -8.01
CA ARG A 23 22.90 -4.15 -8.76
C ARG A 23 21.88 -3.92 -9.88
N LEU A 24 21.58 -4.95 -10.67
CA LEU A 24 20.56 -4.88 -11.71
C LEU A 24 19.19 -4.47 -11.13
N LEU A 25 18.76 -5.08 -10.03
CA LEU A 25 17.49 -4.73 -9.39
C LEU A 25 17.46 -3.26 -8.92
N LYS A 26 18.55 -2.77 -8.31
CA LYS A 26 18.68 -1.36 -7.92
C LYS A 26 18.61 -0.42 -9.14
N CYS A 27 19.26 -0.78 -10.25
CA CYS A 27 19.18 0.01 -11.48
C CYS A 27 17.74 0.07 -12.01
N VAL A 28 17.05 -1.07 -12.08
CA VAL A 28 15.64 -1.10 -12.50
C VAL A 28 14.78 -0.24 -11.58
N ALA A 29 14.94 -0.36 -10.25
CA ALA A 29 14.18 0.43 -9.28
C ALA A 29 14.34 1.95 -9.49
N ARG A 30 15.53 2.43 -9.86
CA ARG A 30 15.76 3.86 -10.14
C ARG A 30 15.01 4.36 -11.39
N LEU A 31 14.74 3.48 -12.34
CA LEU A 31 14.06 3.81 -13.60
C LEU A 31 12.54 3.77 -13.50
N VAL A 32 11.98 3.20 -12.43
CA VAL A 32 10.53 3.13 -12.24
C VAL A 32 9.94 4.55 -12.14
N PRO A 33 8.93 4.90 -12.97
CA PRO A 33 8.23 6.18 -12.87
C PRO A 33 7.57 6.36 -11.50
N ARG A 34 7.61 7.58 -10.98
CA ARG A 34 7.06 7.92 -9.67
C ARG A 34 6.73 9.41 -9.57
N TYR A 35 5.90 9.76 -8.59
CA TYR A 35 5.36 11.11 -8.44
C TYR A 35 6.39 12.12 -7.91
N GLU A 36 7.26 11.69 -6.99
CA GLU A 36 8.37 12.51 -6.46
C GLU A 36 9.69 11.74 -6.51
N ARG A 37 10.79 12.49 -6.68
CA ARG A 37 12.17 11.99 -6.69
C ARG A 37 12.92 12.60 -5.51
N CYS A 38 13.91 11.86 -5.02
CA CYS A 38 14.81 12.27 -3.95
C CYS A 38 16.26 12.20 -4.43
N THR A 39 17.15 13.00 -3.83
CA THR A 39 18.60 12.91 -4.10
C THR A 39 19.28 11.81 -3.28
N CYS A 40 18.59 11.25 -2.27
CA CYS A 40 19.08 10.13 -1.47
C CYS A 40 18.93 8.81 -2.22
N ASP A 41 20.05 8.16 -2.57
CA ASP A 41 20.06 6.92 -3.38
C ASP A 41 19.23 5.78 -2.77
N GLU A 42 19.28 5.61 -1.45
CA GLU A 42 18.51 4.58 -0.75
C GLU A 42 17.00 4.85 -0.84
N CYS A 43 16.60 6.12 -0.72
CA CYS A 43 15.21 6.53 -0.91
C CYS A 43 14.77 6.29 -2.36
N GLU A 44 15.64 6.58 -3.33
CA GLU A 44 15.37 6.39 -4.75
C GLU A 44 15.18 4.90 -5.11
N ILE A 45 15.97 4.01 -4.51
CA ILE A 45 15.81 2.56 -4.67
C ILE A 45 14.56 2.06 -3.95
N PHE A 46 14.35 2.48 -2.70
CA PHE A 46 13.20 2.07 -1.89
C PHE A 46 11.89 2.47 -2.56
N SER A 47 11.79 3.72 -2.99
CA SER A 47 10.63 4.23 -3.73
C SER A 47 10.47 3.58 -5.10
N GLY A 48 11.56 3.11 -5.71
CA GLY A 48 11.50 2.32 -6.94
C GLY A 48 10.90 0.92 -6.77
N ILE A 49 10.99 0.36 -5.56
CA ILE A 49 10.50 -0.99 -5.25
C ILE A 49 9.03 -0.95 -4.78
N PHE A 50 8.70 0.01 -3.93
CA PHE A 50 7.38 0.10 -3.27
C PHE A 50 6.51 1.25 -3.82
N GLY A 51 7.04 2.12 -4.68
CA GLY A 51 6.43 3.42 -4.95
C GLY A 51 6.75 4.44 -3.86
N ASN A 52 6.27 5.68 -4.00
CA ASN A 52 6.30 6.71 -2.96
C ASN A 52 5.49 6.25 -1.72
N THR A 53 6.15 5.60 -0.76
CA THR A 53 5.50 5.07 0.44
C THR A 53 5.11 6.17 1.41
N PHE A 54 5.90 7.24 1.43
CA PHE A 54 5.66 8.49 2.14
C PHE A 54 5.83 9.66 1.19
N TRP A 55 5.40 10.85 1.61
CA TRP A 55 5.59 12.10 0.86
C TRP A 55 6.53 13.05 1.57
N HIS A 56 7.54 13.53 0.85
CA HIS A 56 8.63 14.30 1.47
C HIS A 56 8.15 15.61 2.12
N ASN A 57 7.04 16.17 1.65
CA ASN A 57 6.45 17.39 2.21
C ASN A 57 5.91 17.21 3.64
N ASN A 58 5.60 15.98 4.06
CA ASN A 58 5.07 15.65 5.38
C ASN A 58 6.07 14.84 6.22
N ILE A 59 7.33 14.75 5.79
CA ILE A 59 8.37 14.00 6.50
C ILE A 59 9.50 14.94 6.88
N SER A 60 9.83 14.97 8.17
CA SER A 60 10.94 15.78 8.67
C SER A 60 12.27 15.34 8.07
N SER A 61 13.21 16.28 7.91
CA SER A 61 14.56 15.96 7.42
C SER A 61 15.26 14.91 8.29
N THR A 62 15.06 14.96 9.60
CA THR A 62 15.58 13.99 10.57
C THR A 62 14.95 12.60 10.39
N MET A 63 13.62 12.53 10.21
CA MET A 63 12.92 11.27 9.97
C MET A 63 13.34 10.66 8.64
N HIS A 64 13.42 11.47 7.58
CA HIS A 64 13.90 11.04 6.27
C HIS A 64 15.33 10.48 6.33
N TYR A 65 16.24 11.17 7.04
CA TYR A 65 17.60 10.69 7.26
C TYR A 65 17.62 9.38 8.04
N TRP A 66 16.87 9.29 9.15
CA TRP A 66 16.83 8.08 9.96
C TRP A 66 16.32 6.87 9.18
N LEU A 67 15.22 7.03 8.42
CA LEU A 67 14.66 5.95 7.59
C LEU A 67 15.67 5.42 6.58
N ASN A 68 16.29 6.32 5.81
CA ASN A 68 17.08 5.93 4.64
C ASN A 68 18.55 5.63 4.96
N LYS A 69 19.11 6.22 6.02
CA LYS A 69 20.54 6.09 6.36
C LYS A 69 20.81 5.24 7.59
N LEU A 70 19.86 5.12 8.52
CA LEU A 70 20.07 4.42 9.79
C LEU A 70 19.23 3.14 9.92
N ASN A 71 17.94 3.18 9.57
CA ASN A 71 16.99 2.10 9.87
C ASN A 71 16.87 1.03 8.77
N LEU A 72 17.25 1.32 7.53
CA LEU A 72 17.04 0.43 6.38
C LEU A 72 18.33 -0.18 5.79
N PRO A 73 19.06 -1.06 6.49
CA PRO A 73 20.19 -1.77 5.88
C PRO A 73 19.74 -2.92 4.96
N TRP A 74 18.60 -3.57 5.20
CA TRP A 74 18.19 -4.81 4.52
C TRP A 74 16.69 -4.84 4.22
N LEU A 75 16.31 -5.04 2.95
CA LEU A 75 14.92 -5.26 2.54
C LEU A 75 14.63 -6.75 2.32
N PRO A 76 13.76 -7.38 3.13
CA PRO A 76 13.28 -8.72 2.88
C PRO A 76 12.34 -8.74 1.68
N MET A 77 12.81 -9.31 0.57
CA MET A 77 12.04 -9.38 -0.67
C MET A 77 11.24 -10.68 -0.77
N ALA A 78 11.32 -11.56 0.22
CA ALA A 78 10.75 -12.91 0.16
C ALA A 78 9.21 -12.95 0.00
N ALA A 79 8.49 -11.93 0.45
CA ALA A 79 7.04 -11.85 0.38
C ALA A 79 6.50 -11.41 -1.00
N PHE A 80 7.32 -10.77 -1.84
CA PHE A 80 6.89 -10.22 -3.13
C PHE A 80 6.26 -11.24 -4.11
N PRO A 81 6.68 -12.51 -4.20
CA PRO A 81 6.03 -13.46 -5.10
C PRO A 81 4.58 -13.71 -4.70
N HIS A 82 4.29 -13.71 -3.39
CA HIS A 82 2.95 -13.90 -2.88
C HIS A 82 2.13 -12.62 -3.01
N LEU A 83 2.70 -11.45 -2.71
CA LEU A 83 2.06 -10.16 -2.98
C LEU A 83 1.67 -10.02 -4.45
N ARG A 84 2.55 -10.43 -5.39
CA ARG A 84 2.23 -10.46 -6.82
C ARG A 84 1.02 -11.35 -7.12
N LYS A 85 0.93 -12.52 -6.47
CA LYS A 85 -0.21 -13.43 -6.65
C LYS A 85 -1.50 -12.76 -6.16
N ILE A 86 -1.49 -12.16 -4.97
CA ILE A 86 -2.63 -11.39 -4.43
C ILE A 86 -3.05 -10.26 -5.39
N CYS A 87 -2.09 -9.48 -5.89
CA CYS A 87 -2.36 -8.38 -6.81
C CYS A 87 -2.96 -8.87 -8.14
N ASN A 88 -2.40 -9.93 -8.72
CA ASN A 88 -2.88 -10.49 -9.99
C ASN A 88 -4.25 -11.14 -9.87
N THR A 89 -4.56 -11.74 -8.72
CA THR A 89 -5.85 -12.37 -8.45
C THR A 89 -6.93 -11.34 -8.08
N GLY A 90 -6.53 -10.17 -7.59
CA GLY A 90 -7.44 -9.08 -7.20
C GLY A 90 -8.08 -9.26 -5.81
N PHE A 91 -7.74 -10.32 -5.07
CA PHE A 91 -8.17 -10.57 -3.70
C PHE A 91 -7.13 -11.41 -2.94
N ILE A 92 -7.28 -11.48 -1.62
CA ILE A 92 -6.34 -12.20 -0.76
C ILE A 92 -6.44 -13.72 -0.96
N VAL A 93 -5.32 -14.35 -1.30
CA VAL A 93 -5.19 -15.80 -1.51
C VAL A 93 -3.99 -16.34 -0.76
N ASN A 94 -3.97 -17.62 -0.43
CA ASN A 94 -2.83 -18.28 0.21
C ASN A 94 -1.64 -18.48 -0.77
N PRO A 95 -0.49 -19.02 -0.32
CA PRO A 95 0.66 -19.25 -1.19
C PRO A 95 0.39 -20.15 -2.40
N ASN A 96 -0.57 -21.07 -2.32
CA ASN A 96 -1.00 -21.93 -3.43
C ASN A 96 -1.89 -21.16 -4.42
N GLY A 97 -2.58 -20.12 -3.96
CA GLY A 97 -3.51 -19.30 -4.74
C GLY A 97 -4.98 -19.57 -4.42
N GLU A 98 -5.25 -20.28 -3.34
CA GLU A 98 -6.62 -20.60 -2.91
C GLU A 98 -7.18 -19.48 -2.03
N SER A 99 -8.50 -19.24 -2.14
CA SER A 99 -9.23 -18.32 -1.29
C SER A 99 -9.54 -18.97 0.06
N SER A 100 -8.59 -18.90 1.02
CA SER A 100 -8.72 -19.59 2.31
C SER A 100 -8.71 -18.67 3.53
N TYR A 101 -8.38 -17.38 3.38
CA TYR A 101 -8.21 -16.49 4.54
C TYR A 101 -9.52 -15.88 5.07
N LEU A 102 -10.51 -15.67 4.20
CA LEU A 102 -11.75 -14.95 4.52
C LEU A 102 -13.00 -15.85 4.61
N ILE A 103 -12.81 -17.17 4.68
CA ILE A 103 -13.91 -18.16 4.73
C ILE A 103 -14.54 -18.30 6.13
N HIS A 104 -13.85 -17.79 7.17
CA HIS A 104 -14.28 -17.84 8.57
C HIS A 104 -14.35 -16.44 9.19
N PRO A 105 -15.22 -15.54 8.68
CA PRO A 105 -15.31 -14.16 9.18
C PRO A 105 -15.66 -14.08 10.67
N GLU A 106 -16.36 -15.09 11.21
CA GLU A 106 -16.73 -15.18 12.63
C GLU A 106 -15.53 -15.07 13.59
N ARG A 107 -14.33 -15.41 13.12
CA ARG A 107 -13.08 -15.34 13.89
C ARG A 107 -12.52 -13.92 14.01
N MET A 108 -13.08 -12.95 13.30
CA MET A 108 -12.71 -11.53 13.37
C MET A 108 -13.77 -10.71 14.12
N ALA A 109 -14.32 -11.27 15.20
CA ALA A 109 -15.32 -10.64 16.06
C ALA A 109 -14.71 -9.56 16.98
N LEU A 110 -14.25 -8.45 16.40
CA LEU A 110 -13.73 -7.29 17.13
C LEU A 110 -14.12 -5.96 16.45
N PRO A 111 -14.20 -4.85 17.20
CA PRO A 111 -14.28 -3.52 16.60
C PRO A 111 -13.06 -3.26 15.71
N THR A 112 -13.26 -2.58 14.57
CA THR A 112 -12.14 -2.24 13.67
C THR A 112 -12.22 -0.79 13.22
N LEU A 113 -11.05 -0.18 13.07
CA LEU A 113 -10.85 1.11 12.42
C LEU A 113 -9.88 0.94 11.25
N TYR A 114 -10.31 1.32 10.05
CA TYR A 114 -9.46 1.39 8.87
C TYR A 114 -9.02 2.83 8.64
N ILE A 115 -7.72 3.10 8.63
CA ILE A 115 -7.16 4.40 8.28
C ILE A 115 -6.31 4.26 7.02
N SER A 116 -6.60 5.06 6.00
CA SER A 116 -5.81 5.14 4.76
C SER A 116 -5.43 6.58 4.44
N GLY A 117 -4.30 6.78 3.78
CA GLY A 117 -3.97 8.06 3.15
C GLY A 117 -4.83 8.29 1.92
N GLY A 118 -5.10 9.56 1.59
CA GLY A 118 -5.84 9.94 0.39
C GLY A 118 -5.06 9.71 -0.91
N ARG A 119 -3.72 9.68 -0.86
CA ARG A 119 -2.89 9.49 -2.05
C ARG A 119 -2.80 8.00 -2.44
N THR A 120 -3.23 7.68 -3.66
CA THR A 120 -3.42 6.32 -4.18
C THR A 120 -2.12 5.69 -4.69
N LEU A 121 -1.47 4.84 -3.90
CA LEU A 121 -0.32 4.07 -4.41
C LEU A 121 -0.19 2.64 -3.86
N LEU A 122 -0.02 2.50 -2.54
CA LEU A 122 0.17 1.19 -1.90
C LEU A 122 -1.13 0.62 -1.35
N VAL A 123 -1.69 1.29 -0.35
CA VAL A 123 -3.01 1.00 0.22
C VAL A 123 -3.88 2.19 -0.10
N THR A 124 -4.91 1.98 -0.89
CA THR A 124 -5.76 3.07 -1.41
C THR A 124 -6.97 3.28 -0.51
N PRO A 125 -7.64 4.44 -0.61
CA PRO A 125 -8.96 4.62 -0.03
C PRO A 125 -9.91 3.47 -0.41
N GLN A 126 -9.88 3.01 -1.66
CA GLN A 126 -10.77 1.95 -2.10
C GLN A 126 -10.51 0.61 -1.40
N THR A 127 -9.26 0.22 -1.13
CA THR A 127 -9.00 -1.03 -0.41
C THR A 127 -9.46 -0.95 1.05
N SER A 128 -9.31 0.19 1.71
CA SER A 128 -9.84 0.39 3.07
C SER A 128 -11.37 0.44 3.12
N PHE A 129 -12.02 0.95 2.08
CA PHE A 129 -13.47 0.92 1.90
C PHE A 129 -14.00 -0.51 1.79
N LEU A 130 -13.41 -1.32 0.90
CA LEU A 130 -13.79 -2.72 0.72
C LEU A 130 -13.62 -3.52 2.02
N ALA A 131 -12.51 -3.32 2.73
CA ALA A 131 -12.27 -3.98 4.00
C ALA A 131 -13.27 -3.56 5.09
N ASN A 132 -13.61 -2.26 5.18
CA ASN A 132 -14.63 -1.78 6.12
C ASN A 132 -16.00 -2.39 5.83
N ASN A 133 -16.41 -2.44 4.57
CA ASN A 133 -17.71 -3.02 4.18
C ASN A 133 -17.77 -4.52 4.44
N TYR A 134 -16.68 -5.24 4.17
CA TYR A 134 -16.59 -6.66 4.51
C TYR A 134 -16.86 -6.89 6.01
N MET A 135 -16.21 -6.12 6.89
CA MET A 135 -16.43 -6.24 8.33
C MET A 135 -17.85 -5.82 8.75
N LYS A 136 -18.40 -4.74 8.22
CA LYS A 136 -19.80 -4.34 8.49
C LYS A 136 -20.80 -5.42 8.10
N LEU A 137 -20.57 -6.09 6.96
CA LEU A 137 -21.44 -7.16 6.47
C LEU A 137 -21.37 -8.40 7.37
N HIS A 138 -20.16 -8.84 7.73
CA HIS A 138 -19.97 -10.12 8.40
C HIS A 138 -19.91 -10.03 9.94
N GLN A 139 -19.63 -8.85 10.50
CA GLN A 139 -19.51 -8.59 11.93
C GLN A 139 -20.40 -7.42 12.40
N PRO A 140 -21.70 -7.39 12.06
CA PRO A 140 -22.57 -6.23 12.30
C PRO A 140 -22.87 -5.94 13.78
N VAL A 141 -22.36 -6.75 14.71
CA VAL A 141 -22.47 -6.49 16.17
C VAL A 141 -21.42 -5.46 16.59
N PHE A 142 -20.29 -5.41 15.90
CA PHE A 142 -19.16 -4.58 16.28
C PHE A 142 -19.17 -3.25 15.53
N ARG A 143 -18.49 -2.27 16.14
CA ARG A 143 -18.26 -0.97 15.53
C ARG A 143 -17.14 -1.07 14.51
N HIS A 144 -17.44 -0.72 13.27
CA HIS A 144 -16.49 -0.73 12.16
C HIS A 144 -16.43 0.64 11.50
N GLU A 145 -15.29 1.31 11.60
CA GLU A 145 -15.08 2.67 11.12
C GLU A 145 -14.01 2.76 10.05
N ARG A 146 -14.06 3.84 9.29
CA ARG A 146 -13.09 4.16 8.25
C ARG A 146 -12.78 5.66 8.28
N VAL A 147 -11.50 5.99 8.10
CA VAL A 147 -11.01 7.36 7.95
C VAL A 147 -10.05 7.41 6.76
N VAL A 148 -10.23 8.41 5.90
CA VAL A 148 -9.27 8.75 4.84
C VAL A 148 -8.61 10.07 5.21
N VAL A 149 -7.29 10.08 5.30
CA VAL A 149 -6.52 11.28 5.66
C VAL A 149 -6.00 11.93 4.39
N GLU A 150 -6.63 13.03 4.00
CA GLU A 150 -6.34 13.73 2.76
C GLU A 150 -4.89 14.20 2.65
N GLY A 151 -4.31 14.05 1.47
CA GLY A 151 -2.92 14.44 1.20
C GLY A 151 -1.85 13.54 1.82
N PHE A 152 -2.21 12.53 2.61
CA PHE A 152 -1.25 11.58 3.19
C PHE A 152 -1.00 10.39 2.25
N GLY A 153 0.24 9.89 2.29
CA GLY A 153 0.64 8.59 1.75
C GLY A 153 0.42 7.44 2.74
N HIS A 154 0.92 6.26 2.41
CA HIS A 154 0.74 5.06 3.25
C HIS A 154 1.49 5.15 4.58
N SER A 155 2.79 5.43 4.52
CA SER A 155 3.64 5.51 5.71
C SER A 155 3.45 6.83 6.45
N ASP A 156 3.06 7.91 5.77
CA ASP A 156 2.73 9.20 6.39
C ASP A 156 1.81 9.02 7.58
N LEU A 157 0.84 8.10 7.52
CA LEU A 157 -0.10 7.85 8.61
C LEU A 157 0.55 7.62 9.98
N LEU A 158 1.78 7.09 10.01
CA LEU A 158 2.52 6.82 11.24
C LEU A 158 3.75 7.69 11.44
N ILE A 159 4.45 8.06 10.36
CA ILE A 159 5.75 8.75 10.44
C ILE A 159 5.70 10.22 9.98
N GLY A 160 4.55 10.68 9.49
CA GLY A 160 4.35 12.06 9.06
C GLY A 160 4.45 13.06 10.22
N GLU A 161 4.94 14.27 9.93
CA GLU A 161 5.03 15.35 10.91
C GLU A 161 3.64 15.72 11.46
N GLU A 162 2.62 15.72 10.61
CA GLU A 162 1.26 16.06 11.02
C GLU A 162 0.46 14.86 11.58
N SER A 163 1.05 13.66 11.68
CA SER A 163 0.29 12.43 11.99
C SER A 163 -0.25 12.41 13.41
N TYR A 164 0.47 13.02 14.35
CA TYR A 164 -0.01 13.14 15.73
C TYR A 164 -1.24 14.05 15.84
N ILE A 165 -1.44 14.97 14.88
CA ILE A 165 -2.61 15.85 14.82
C ILE A 165 -3.74 15.17 14.03
N ARG A 166 -3.41 14.57 12.88
CA ARG A 166 -4.42 14.18 11.87
C ARG A 166 -4.78 12.70 11.88
N VAL A 167 -3.98 11.84 12.53
CA VAL A 167 -4.16 10.38 12.51
C VAL A 167 -4.38 9.84 13.91
N PHE A 168 -3.48 10.18 14.84
CA PHE A 168 -3.45 9.56 16.18
C PHE A 168 -4.72 9.82 17.00
N PRO A 169 -5.40 10.98 16.90
CA PRO A 169 -6.68 11.18 17.58
C PRO A 169 -7.75 10.16 17.16
N HIS A 170 -7.77 9.71 15.91
CA HIS A 170 -8.69 8.67 15.45
C HIS A 170 -8.38 7.32 16.11
N ILE A 171 -7.10 6.97 16.23
CA ILE A 171 -6.64 5.74 16.90
C ILE A 171 -7.04 5.78 18.38
N LEU A 172 -6.72 6.85 19.09
CA LEU A 172 -7.04 7.01 20.51
C LEU A 172 -8.55 6.98 20.77
N SER A 173 -9.32 7.67 19.92
CA SER A 173 -10.78 7.66 19.98
C SER A 173 -11.33 6.24 19.79
N HIS A 174 -10.82 5.48 18.82
CA HIS A 174 -11.25 4.10 18.58
C HIS A 174 -10.91 3.17 19.75
N ILE A 175 -9.70 3.27 20.31
CA ILE A 175 -9.29 2.48 21.48
C ILE A 175 -10.23 2.76 22.66
N ARG A 176 -10.44 4.04 23.01
CA ARG A 176 -11.34 4.44 24.09
C ARG A 176 -12.75 3.88 23.88
N LEU A 177 -13.31 4.02 22.68
CA LEU A 177 -14.66 3.55 22.36
C LEU A 177 -14.77 2.03 22.33
N ALA A 178 -13.69 1.31 21.97
CA ALA A 178 -13.66 -0.15 22.05
C ALA A 178 -13.62 -0.64 23.49
N GLU A 179 -12.91 0.06 24.38
CA GLU A 179 -12.88 -0.22 25.82
C GLU A 179 -14.21 0.09 26.51
N GLU A 180 -14.86 1.21 26.14
CA GLU A 180 -16.20 1.58 26.63
C GLU A 180 -17.29 0.66 26.05
N GLY A 181 -17.20 0.31 24.78
CA GLY A 181 -18.15 -0.58 24.10
C GLY A 181 -18.18 -1.99 24.70
N LYS A 182 -17.04 -2.50 25.20
CA LYS A 182 -17.01 -3.72 26.03
C LYS A 182 -17.89 -3.61 27.29
N LYS A 183 -18.11 -2.40 27.82
CA LYS A 183 -19.00 -2.15 28.97
C LYS A 183 -20.48 -2.06 28.56
N CYS A 184 -20.78 -1.65 27.32
CA CYS A 184 -22.15 -1.40 26.82
C CYS A 184 -22.86 -2.58 26.14
N VAL A 185 -22.18 -3.66 25.73
CA VAL A 185 -22.82 -4.85 25.12
C VAL A 185 -23.84 -5.56 26.05
N MET A 186 -23.98 -5.09 27.28
CA MET A 186 -25.04 -5.47 28.22
C MET A 186 -26.39 -4.73 28.01
N GLY A 187 -26.50 -3.81 27.03
CA GLY A 187 -27.69 -2.98 26.81
C GLY A 187 -28.07 -2.81 25.34
N SER A 188 -29.24 -3.32 24.99
CA SER A 188 -30.02 -3.14 23.76
C SER A 188 -29.92 -1.77 23.07
N GLU A 189 -29.73 -1.76 21.73
CA GLU A 189 -30.69 -1.20 20.75
C GLU A 189 -30.13 -1.27 19.32
N ARG A 190 -30.76 -2.10 18.47
CA ARG A 190 -30.24 -2.52 17.17
C ARG A 190 -31.35 -2.47 16.13
N SER A 191 -31.38 -1.44 15.27
CA SER A 191 -32.34 -1.43 14.14
C SER A 191 -31.99 -0.54 12.94
N LYS A 192 -31.11 0.47 13.04
CA LYS A 192 -30.96 1.46 11.95
C LYS A 192 -29.86 1.20 10.91
N ASN A 193 -28.87 0.34 11.18
CA ASN A 193 -27.64 0.29 10.35
C ASN A 193 -27.71 -0.61 9.10
N ASN A 194 -28.79 -1.35 8.85
CA ASN A 194 -28.84 -2.34 7.76
C ASN A 194 -29.05 -1.74 6.36
N LYS A 195 -29.52 -0.49 6.23
CA LYS A 195 -29.78 0.13 4.91
C LYS A 195 -28.52 0.74 4.27
N GLU A 196 -27.56 1.22 5.05
CA GLU A 196 -26.33 1.82 4.52
C GLU A 196 -25.31 0.77 4.04
N ALA A 197 -25.30 -0.42 4.64
CA ALA A 197 -24.39 -1.52 4.26
C ALA A 197 -24.67 -2.12 2.87
N LEU A 198 -25.84 -1.83 2.27
CA LEU A 198 -26.24 -2.32 0.95
C LEU A 198 -25.90 -1.35 -0.20
N ALA A 199 -25.41 -0.14 0.09
CA ALA A 199 -24.99 0.83 -0.92
C ALA A 199 -23.51 0.61 -1.31
N TRP A 200 -23.23 -0.42 -2.11
CA TRP A 200 -21.88 -0.80 -2.55
C TRP A 200 -21.22 0.17 -3.56
N GLY A 201 -21.81 1.34 -3.83
CA GLY A 201 -21.51 2.11 -5.05
C GLY A 201 -20.65 3.37 -4.92
N ASN A 202 -20.67 4.07 -3.78
CA ASN A 202 -20.24 5.48 -3.78
C ASN A 202 -19.15 5.77 -2.73
N ASP A 203 -17.91 5.34 -2.98
CA ASP A 203 -16.74 5.93 -2.29
C ASP A 203 -16.33 7.20 -3.06
N PRO A 204 -16.38 8.41 -2.45
CA PRO A 204 -16.02 9.66 -3.13
C PRO A 204 -14.54 9.73 -3.58
N PHE A 205 -13.73 8.75 -3.15
CA PHE A 205 -12.33 8.59 -3.51
C PHE A 205 -12.09 7.60 -4.66
N VAL A 206 -13.14 7.10 -5.32
CA VAL A 206 -12.99 6.32 -6.56
C VAL A 206 -12.55 7.30 -7.65
N GLU A 207 -11.25 7.34 -7.94
CA GLU A 207 -10.80 7.83 -9.23
C GLU A 207 -11.47 6.97 -10.30
N ALA A 208 -12.27 7.62 -11.15
CA ALA A 208 -12.86 6.97 -12.31
C ALA A 208 -11.71 6.27 -13.04
N ASN A 209 -11.81 4.94 -13.15
CA ASN A 209 -10.85 4.12 -13.88
C ASN A 209 -11.04 4.36 -15.39
N GLY A 210 -10.79 5.60 -15.83
CA GLY A 210 -10.73 6.02 -17.22
C GLY A 210 -9.35 5.67 -17.74
N GLY A 211 -9.20 4.41 -18.18
CA GLY A 211 -7.95 3.88 -18.67
C GLY A 211 -7.39 4.70 -19.83
N PHE A 212 -6.39 5.53 -19.55
CA PHE A 212 -5.52 6.17 -20.55
C PHE A 212 -4.86 5.13 -21.48
N TRP A 213 -4.73 3.88 -21.02
CA TRP A 213 -4.13 2.78 -21.77
C TRP A 213 -5.07 2.09 -22.78
N SER A 214 -6.37 2.43 -22.80
CA SER A 214 -7.32 1.86 -23.76
C SER A 214 -7.25 2.49 -25.16
N TRP A 215 -6.49 3.59 -25.33
CA TRP A 215 -6.42 4.35 -26.58
C TRP A 215 -5.10 4.23 -27.34
N ILE A 216 -4.09 3.55 -26.78
CA ILE A 216 -2.83 3.37 -27.49
C ILE A 216 -2.92 2.09 -28.34
N SER A 217 -3.04 2.28 -29.65
CA SER A 217 -3.01 1.20 -30.64
C SER A 217 -1.76 0.31 -30.44
N PRO A 218 -1.89 -1.03 -30.54
CA PRO A 218 -0.76 -1.96 -30.48
C PRO A 218 0.38 -1.64 -31.47
N LEU A 219 0.08 -0.91 -32.54
CA LEU A 219 1.07 -0.46 -33.52
C LEU A 219 2.00 0.63 -32.94
N VAL A 220 1.48 1.50 -32.08
CA VAL A 220 2.25 2.59 -31.46
C VAL A 220 3.21 2.04 -30.42
N THR A 221 2.79 1.05 -29.63
CA THR A 221 3.67 0.37 -28.68
C THR A 221 4.79 -0.38 -29.40
N MET A 222 4.48 -1.10 -30.48
CA MET A 222 5.50 -1.78 -31.31
C MET A 222 6.52 -0.79 -31.90
N TRP A 223 6.06 0.37 -32.40
CA TRP A 223 6.94 1.41 -32.94
C TRP A 223 7.88 2.00 -31.88
N LEU A 224 7.39 2.27 -30.67
CA LEU A 224 8.20 2.77 -29.56
C LEU A 224 9.26 1.74 -29.12
N PHE A 225 8.92 0.45 -29.11
CA PHE A 225 9.87 -0.62 -28.84
C PHE A 225 10.95 -0.74 -29.93
N SER A 226 10.57 -0.65 -31.20
CA SER A 226 11.54 -0.67 -32.32
C SER A 226 12.48 0.55 -32.28
N LEU A 227 11.96 1.75 -32.01
CA LEU A 227 12.79 2.96 -31.85
C LEU A 227 13.76 2.84 -30.67
N PHE A 228 13.33 2.25 -29.56
CA PHE A 228 14.20 1.99 -28.42
C PHE A 228 15.35 1.04 -28.77
N PHE A 229 15.07 -0.05 -29.50
CA PHE A 229 16.12 -0.98 -29.95
C PHE A 229 17.09 -0.35 -30.96
N VAL A 230 16.61 0.49 -31.87
CA VAL A 230 17.46 1.22 -32.82
C VAL A 230 18.36 2.23 -32.09
N MET A 231 17.83 2.98 -31.12
CA MET A 231 18.65 3.89 -30.31
C MET A 231 19.75 3.16 -29.53
N VAL A 232 19.43 2.00 -28.94
CA VAL A 232 20.40 1.18 -28.21
C VAL A 232 21.47 0.61 -29.15
N TYR A 233 21.11 0.24 -30.38
CA TYR A 233 22.05 -0.28 -31.38
C TYR A 233 22.96 0.81 -31.97
N VAL A 234 22.50 2.06 -32.07
CA VAL A 234 23.28 3.19 -32.59
C VAL A 234 24.22 3.78 -31.52
N LEU A 235 23.94 3.54 -30.24
CA LEU A 235 24.75 4.00 -29.10
C LEU A 235 25.77 2.98 -28.58
N LEU A 236 25.87 1.80 -29.23
CA LEU A 236 26.85 0.73 -28.99
C LEU A 236 27.90 0.72 -30.09
#